data_AF-A0A1H3GBF3-F1
#
_entry.id   AF-A0A1H3GBF3-F1
#
_cell.length_a   1.000
_cell.length_b   1.000
_cell.length_c   1.000
_cell.angle_alpha   90.00
_cell.angle_beta   90.00
_cell.angle_gamma   90.00
#
_symmetry.space_group_name_H-M   'P 1'
#
loop_
_entity.id
_entity.type
_entity.pdbx_description
1 polymer ?
#
loop_
_entity_poly.entity_id
_entity_poly.type
_entity_poly.pdbx_seq_one_letter_code
_entity_poly.pdbx_strand_id
1 'polypeptide(L)'
;MFHNVEDFDDVSTSLQTIQNEIDEVSSTVRQHHTEINDRVESAETENNQLEQRLDKLDDQLQQLGDQIAVLERRALTTSTNRADLDTRTPTERRLARSARRAKELERELLPEHTRKYKKNSISTFENQVQELADNESTLVEVIAELAGLAKRDPRTAEHQAARASYTQAKTQVETSRRFVTPHRRQAIEDDRATLAADAKKRAKHGAEIDAGKQDWFRLCRALRNRISKAIDSGAALPPWFTTVLGPTPPAARTEKWVNTATLLLAYRAMYEVTDLVVALGPKPSRNGASLRHTLYEELEDELRTYRRR
;
A
#
# COMPACT_ATOMS: atom_id res chain seq x y z
N MET A 1 0.89 8.26 99.20
CA MET A 1 0.93 6.88 98.69
C MET A 1 -0.50 6.40 98.56
N PHE A 2 -1.13 6.26 97.41
CA PHE A 2 -0.69 6.32 96.03
C PHE A 2 -1.94 6.60 95.18
N HIS A 3 -1.87 7.63 94.34
CA HIS A 3 -2.81 7.95 93.25
C HIS A 3 -2.79 6.93 92.09
N ASN A 4 -2.31 5.69 92.31
CA ASN A 4 -2.08 4.71 91.23
C ASN A 4 -3.31 3.84 90.90
N VAL A 5 -4.42 3.97 91.64
CA VAL A 5 -5.62 3.16 91.41
C VAL A 5 -6.61 3.86 90.46
N GLU A 6 -6.66 5.20 90.45
CA GLU A 6 -7.59 5.95 89.58
C GLU A 6 -7.14 6.01 88.12
N ASP A 7 -5.83 6.09 87.83
CA ASP A 7 -5.31 6.11 86.45
C ASP A 7 -5.49 4.77 85.70
N PHE A 8 -5.56 3.64 86.41
CA PHE A 8 -5.73 2.32 85.79
C PHE A 8 -7.19 2.04 85.41
N ASP A 9 -8.14 2.53 86.22
CA ASP A 9 -9.58 2.39 85.93
C ASP A 9 -10.01 3.26 84.74
N ASP A 10 -9.39 4.43 84.54
CA ASP A 10 -9.69 5.32 83.41
C ASP A 10 -9.17 4.75 82.07
N VAL A 11 -7.99 4.11 82.10
CA VAL A 11 -7.44 3.37 80.95
C VAL A 11 -8.27 2.12 80.65
N SER A 12 -8.73 1.39 81.67
CA SER A 12 -9.61 0.22 81.48
C SER A 12 -10.95 0.62 80.84
N THR A 13 -11.53 1.74 81.30
CA THR A 13 -12.78 2.29 80.73
C THR A 13 -12.60 2.75 79.29
N SER A 14 -11.46 3.38 78.98
CA SER A 14 -11.11 3.79 77.62
C SER A 14 -10.89 2.58 76.69
N LEU A 15 -10.21 1.53 77.17
CA LEU A 15 -10.03 0.27 76.42
C LEU A 15 -11.38 -0.42 76.17
N GLN A 16 -12.28 -0.42 77.15
CA GLN A 16 -13.63 -0.97 76.99
C GLN A 16 -14.43 -0.18 75.94
N THR A 17 -14.30 1.15 75.93
CA THR A 17 -14.96 2.02 74.97
C THR A 17 -14.45 1.77 73.55
N ILE A 18 -13.12 1.72 73.38
CA ILE A 18 -12.50 1.39 72.09
C ILE A 18 -12.88 -0.02 71.63
N GLN A 19 -12.96 -1.00 72.54
CA GLN A 19 -13.39 -2.36 72.21
C GLN A 19 -14.84 -2.36 71.68
N ASN A 20 -15.74 -1.62 72.32
CA ASN A 20 -17.13 -1.49 71.87
C ASN A 20 -17.22 -0.79 70.50
N GLU A 21 -16.43 0.27 70.29
CA GLU A 21 -16.35 0.95 68.98
C GLU A 21 -15.79 0.03 67.88
N ILE A 22 -14.77 -0.77 68.19
CA ILE A 22 -14.21 -1.77 67.27
C ILE A 22 -15.26 -2.83 66.92
N ASP A 23 -16.05 -3.28 67.89
CA ASP A 23 -17.11 -4.26 67.66
C ASP A 23 -18.26 -3.67 66.83
N GLU A 24 -18.63 -2.41 67.07
CA GLU A 24 -19.62 -1.67 66.28
C GLU A 24 -19.16 -1.46 64.83
N VAL A 25 -17.92 -1.00 64.63
CA VAL A 25 -17.30 -0.86 63.30
C VAL A 25 -17.19 -2.23 62.62
N SER A 26 -16.82 -3.28 63.35
CA SER A 26 -16.75 -4.63 62.80
C SER A 26 -18.13 -5.15 62.37
N SER A 27 -19.18 -4.81 63.12
CA SER A 27 -20.57 -5.18 62.79
C SER A 27 -21.06 -4.46 61.53
N THR A 28 -20.79 -3.15 61.42
CA THR A 28 -21.18 -2.34 60.25
C THR A 28 -20.38 -2.73 59.01
N VAL A 29 -19.09 -3.02 59.13
CA VAL A 29 -18.27 -3.54 58.02
C VAL A 29 -18.80 -4.89 57.54
N ARG A 30 -19.17 -5.82 58.44
CA ARG A 30 -19.79 -7.10 58.04
C ARG A 30 -21.13 -6.90 57.35
N GLN A 31 -21.95 -5.98 57.84
CA GLN A 31 -23.24 -5.64 57.23
C GLN A 31 -23.05 -5.09 55.81
N HIS A 32 -22.17 -4.09 55.64
CA HIS A 32 -21.87 -3.53 54.33
C HIS A 32 -21.23 -4.54 53.38
N HIS A 33 -20.37 -5.43 53.90
CA HIS A 33 -19.79 -6.49 53.08
C HIS A 33 -20.86 -7.45 52.55
N THR A 34 -21.84 -7.80 53.38
CA THR A 34 -22.98 -8.65 52.97
C THR A 34 -23.84 -7.94 51.93
N GLU A 35 -24.18 -6.67 52.16
CA GLU A 35 -24.98 -5.85 51.22
C GLU A 35 -24.27 -5.66 49.87
N ILE A 36 -22.96 -5.42 49.87
CA ILE A 36 -22.17 -5.33 48.64
C ILE A 36 -22.17 -6.67 47.92
N ASN A 37 -22.03 -7.79 48.64
CA ASN A 37 -21.99 -9.11 48.03
C ASN A 37 -23.33 -9.47 47.37
N ASP A 38 -24.46 -9.18 48.05
CA ASP A 38 -25.80 -9.38 47.49
C ASP A 38 -26.03 -8.52 46.24
N ARG A 39 -25.53 -7.27 46.24
CA ARG A 39 -25.61 -6.38 45.07
C ARG A 39 -24.75 -6.86 43.90
N VAL A 40 -23.56 -7.41 44.18
CA VAL A 40 -22.69 -8.00 43.16
C VAL A 40 -23.35 -9.21 42.54
N GLU A 41 -23.89 -10.12 43.36
CA GLU A 41 -24.60 -11.31 42.85
C GLU A 41 -25.82 -10.91 42.00
N SER A 42 -26.61 -9.93 42.45
CA SER A 42 -27.72 -9.40 41.65
C SER A 42 -27.24 -8.82 40.32
N ALA A 43 -26.18 -8.01 40.31
CA ALA A 43 -25.64 -7.41 39.08
C ALA A 43 -25.06 -8.46 38.12
N GLU A 44 -24.42 -9.51 38.63
CA GLU A 44 -23.95 -10.64 37.83
C GLU A 44 -25.11 -11.40 37.17
N THR A 45 -26.20 -11.62 37.90
CA THR A 45 -27.40 -12.25 37.32
C THR A 45 -28.04 -11.39 36.23
N GLU A 46 -28.11 -10.06 36.41
CA GLU A 46 -28.61 -9.12 35.40
C GLU A 46 -27.71 -9.09 34.15
N ASN A 47 -26.39 -9.06 34.34
CA ASN A 47 -25.44 -9.11 33.22
C ASN A 47 -25.59 -10.41 32.42
N ASN A 48 -25.69 -11.56 33.08
CA ASN A 48 -25.92 -12.83 32.41
C ASN A 48 -27.24 -12.85 31.61
N GLN A 49 -28.30 -12.21 32.14
CA GLN A 49 -29.57 -12.07 31.40
C GLN A 49 -29.45 -11.14 30.19
N LEU A 50 -28.68 -10.05 30.31
CA LEU A 50 -28.43 -9.13 29.20
C LEU A 50 -27.61 -9.80 28.10
N GLU A 51 -26.57 -10.55 28.44
CA GLU A 51 -25.78 -11.34 27.48
C GLU A 51 -26.67 -12.34 26.72
N GLN A 52 -27.50 -13.12 27.44
CA GLN A 52 -28.46 -14.02 26.78
C GLN A 52 -29.46 -13.31 25.86
N ARG A 53 -29.88 -12.09 26.21
CA ARG A 53 -30.76 -11.28 25.36
C ARG A 53 -30.02 -10.74 24.13
N LEU A 54 -28.75 -10.37 24.26
CA LEU A 54 -27.90 -9.95 23.14
C LEU A 54 -27.69 -11.11 22.17
N ASP A 55 -27.36 -12.30 22.66
CA ASP A 55 -27.19 -13.51 21.83
C ASP A 55 -28.48 -13.81 21.05
N LYS A 56 -29.64 -13.75 21.72
CA LYS A 56 -30.92 -13.96 21.08
C LYS A 56 -31.25 -12.91 20.02
N LEU A 57 -30.89 -11.64 20.25
CA LEU A 57 -31.06 -10.58 19.26
C LEU A 57 -30.13 -10.79 18.06
N ASP A 58 -28.91 -11.28 18.28
CA ASP A 58 -27.97 -11.60 17.21
C ASP A 58 -28.49 -12.74 16.34
N ASP A 59 -29.02 -13.81 16.95
CA ASP A 59 -29.71 -14.91 16.25
C ASP A 59 -30.90 -14.39 15.41
N GLN A 60 -31.71 -13.49 15.98
CA GLN A 60 -32.85 -12.91 15.27
C GLN A 60 -32.43 -12.01 14.11
N LEU A 61 -31.37 -11.21 14.28
CA LEU A 61 -30.80 -10.39 13.22
C LEU A 61 -30.22 -11.25 12.10
N GLN A 62 -29.56 -12.35 12.44
CA GLN A 62 -29.04 -13.30 11.48
C GLN A 62 -30.18 -13.98 10.71
N GLN A 63 -31.25 -14.40 11.40
CA GLN A 63 -32.43 -14.98 10.77
C GLN A 63 -33.16 -13.98 9.85
N LEU A 64 -33.30 -12.72 10.26
CA LEU A 64 -33.86 -11.65 9.41
C LEU A 64 -32.96 -11.38 8.20
N GLY A 65 -31.64 -11.39 8.39
CA GLY A 65 -30.66 -11.28 7.30
C GLY A 65 -30.83 -12.41 6.27
N ASP A 66 -30.98 -13.65 6.71
CA ASP A 66 -31.23 -14.80 5.85
C ASP A 66 -32.57 -14.70 5.12
N GLN A 67 -33.63 -14.27 5.82
CA GLN A 67 -34.95 -14.07 5.22
C GLN A 67 -34.93 -12.96 4.17
N ILE A 68 -34.29 -11.83 4.44
CA ILE A 68 -34.11 -10.74 3.47
C ILE A 68 -33.31 -11.25 2.28
N ALA A 69 -32.23 -12.00 2.47
CA ALA A 69 -31.43 -12.54 1.37
C ALA A 69 -32.24 -13.52 0.49
N VAL A 70 -33.11 -14.34 1.10
CA VAL A 70 -34.03 -15.22 0.37
C VAL A 70 -35.08 -14.41 -0.40
N LEU A 71 -35.68 -13.39 0.22
CA LEU A 71 -36.65 -12.51 -0.42
C LEU A 71 -36.04 -11.71 -1.57
N GLU A 72 -34.82 -11.19 -1.38
CA GLU A 72 -34.04 -10.54 -2.43
C GLU A 72 -33.76 -11.50 -3.57
N ARG A 73 -33.24 -12.72 -3.31
CA ARG A 73 -33.05 -13.73 -4.37
C ARG A 73 -34.35 -14.06 -5.10
N ARG A 74 -35.46 -14.12 -4.39
CA ARG A 74 -36.77 -14.41 -4.99
C ARG A 74 -37.25 -13.24 -5.85
N ALA A 75 -37.12 -12.01 -5.36
CA ALA A 75 -37.43 -10.79 -6.10
C ALA A 75 -36.55 -10.65 -7.36
N LEU A 76 -35.25 -10.94 -7.24
CA LEU A 76 -34.27 -10.91 -8.34
C LEU A 76 -34.50 -12.03 -9.37
N THR A 77 -35.05 -13.19 -8.96
CA THR A 77 -35.39 -14.27 -9.90
C THR A 77 -36.67 -13.98 -10.66
N THR A 78 -37.66 -13.32 -10.04
CA THR A 78 -38.89 -12.84 -10.71
C THR A 78 -38.75 -11.49 -11.41
N SER A 79 -37.68 -10.72 -11.18
CA SER A 79 -37.54 -9.41 -11.80
C SER A 79 -37.23 -9.57 -13.30
N THR A 80 -38.07 -8.94 -14.12
CA THR A 80 -37.85 -8.79 -15.56
C THR A 80 -36.76 -7.76 -15.87
N ASN A 81 -36.37 -6.93 -14.90
CA ASN A 81 -35.34 -5.90 -15.02
C ASN A 81 -33.97 -6.42 -14.53
N ARG A 82 -33.31 -7.25 -15.35
CA ARG A 82 -31.93 -7.71 -15.11
C ARG A 82 -30.93 -6.75 -15.75
N ALA A 83 -29.94 -6.33 -14.99
CA ALA A 83 -28.86 -5.50 -15.50
C ALA A 83 -27.93 -6.34 -16.38
N ASP A 84 -27.80 -5.96 -17.64
CA ASP A 84 -26.75 -6.50 -18.50
C ASP A 84 -25.47 -5.68 -18.36
N LEU A 85 -24.52 -6.23 -17.60
CA LEU A 85 -23.22 -5.60 -17.41
C LEU A 85 -22.18 -6.02 -18.46
N ASP A 86 -22.40 -7.14 -19.17
CA ASP A 86 -21.43 -7.73 -20.09
C ASP A 86 -21.62 -7.30 -21.54
N THR A 87 -22.83 -6.91 -21.94
CA THR A 87 -23.06 -6.38 -23.28
C THR A 87 -22.27 -5.10 -23.48
N ARG A 88 -21.43 -5.12 -24.51
CA ARG A 88 -20.51 -4.04 -24.85
C ARG A 88 -20.91 -3.41 -26.17
N THR A 89 -20.98 -2.10 -26.15
CA THR A 89 -21.10 -1.32 -27.38
C THR A 89 -19.85 -1.48 -28.25
N PRO A 90 -19.94 -1.28 -29.58
CA PRO A 90 -18.77 -1.30 -30.46
C PRO A 90 -17.67 -0.33 -30.00
N THR A 91 -18.05 0.81 -29.43
CA THR A 91 -17.13 1.81 -28.89
C THR A 91 -16.38 1.27 -27.67
N GLU A 92 -17.07 0.68 -26.69
CA GLU A 92 -16.42 0.08 -25.51
C GLU A 92 -15.48 -1.07 -25.87
N ARG A 93 -15.84 -1.92 -26.84
CA ARG A 93 -14.93 -2.96 -27.36
C ARG A 93 -13.68 -2.37 -28.00
N ARG A 94 -13.79 -1.24 -28.68
CA ARG A 94 -12.63 -0.53 -29.23
C ARG A 94 -11.76 0.05 -28.11
N LEU A 95 -12.37 0.72 -27.13
CA LEU A 95 -11.65 1.31 -25.99
C LEU A 95 -10.91 0.23 -25.19
N ALA A 96 -11.54 -0.91 -24.91
CA ALA A 96 -10.93 -2.01 -24.18
C ALA A 96 -9.73 -2.62 -24.92
N ARG A 97 -9.84 -2.82 -26.24
CA ARG A 97 -8.72 -3.29 -27.07
C ARG A 97 -7.56 -2.29 -27.11
N SER A 98 -7.88 -1.00 -27.28
CA SER A 98 -6.90 0.10 -27.27
C SER A 98 -6.16 0.17 -25.93
N ALA A 99 -6.88 0.16 -24.82
CA ALA A 99 -6.31 0.19 -23.47
C ALA A 99 -5.44 -1.05 -23.18
N ARG A 100 -5.88 -2.24 -23.58
CA ARG A 100 -5.09 -3.48 -23.42
C ARG A 100 -3.79 -3.38 -24.21
N ARG A 101 -3.87 -2.96 -25.47
CA ARG A 101 -2.72 -2.80 -26.36
C ARG A 101 -1.70 -1.80 -25.80
N ALA A 102 -2.17 -0.67 -25.29
CA ALA A 102 -1.29 0.30 -24.64
C ALA A 102 -0.58 -0.29 -23.41
N LYS A 103 -1.28 -1.01 -22.54
CA LYS A 103 -0.66 -1.69 -21.38
C LYS A 103 0.35 -2.76 -21.80
N GLU A 104 0.10 -3.49 -22.88
CA GLU A 104 1.07 -4.45 -23.44
C GLU A 104 2.33 -3.73 -23.92
N LEU A 105 2.17 -2.62 -24.66
CA LEU A 105 3.29 -1.82 -25.17
C LEU A 105 4.09 -1.15 -24.05
N GLU A 106 3.43 -0.68 -22.98
CA GLU A 106 4.11 -0.10 -21.83
C GLU A 106 5.06 -1.09 -21.16
N ARG A 107 4.72 -2.38 -21.14
CA ARG A 107 5.58 -3.43 -20.58
C ARG A 107 6.84 -3.69 -21.41
N GLU A 108 6.86 -3.27 -22.66
CA GLU A 108 8.04 -3.36 -23.52
C GLU A 108 9.03 -2.19 -23.29
N LEU A 109 8.59 -1.14 -22.57
CA LEU A 109 9.38 0.02 -22.22
C LEU A 109 10.14 -0.22 -20.90
N LEU A 110 11.27 0.47 -20.74
CA LEU A 110 11.94 0.50 -19.44
C LEU A 110 11.05 1.23 -18.41
N PRO A 111 10.93 0.69 -17.18
CA PRO A 111 10.33 1.42 -16.08
C PRO A 111 11.06 2.76 -15.83
N GLU A 112 10.31 3.79 -15.45
CA GLU A 112 10.88 5.15 -15.28
C GLU A 112 11.97 5.18 -14.20
N HIS A 113 11.85 4.37 -13.14
CA HIS A 113 12.89 4.26 -12.11
C HIS A 113 14.21 3.71 -12.68
N THR A 114 14.15 2.68 -13.53
CA THR A 114 15.33 2.09 -14.19
C THR A 114 15.97 3.10 -15.14
N ARG A 115 15.13 3.84 -15.88
CA ARG A 115 15.59 4.89 -16.79
C ARG A 115 16.30 6.02 -16.03
N LYS A 116 15.71 6.48 -14.92
CA LYS A 116 16.31 7.50 -14.04
C LYS A 116 17.63 7.02 -13.46
N TYR A 117 17.68 5.78 -12.96
CA TYR A 117 18.91 5.17 -12.45
C TYR A 117 20.04 5.17 -13.51
N LYS A 118 19.76 4.69 -14.72
CA LYS A 118 20.73 4.65 -15.82
C LYS A 118 21.20 6.06 -16.23
N LYS A 119 20.28 7.03 -16.35
CA LYS A 119 20.63 8.43 -16.64
C LYS A 119 21.57 9.02 -15.59
N ASN A 120 21.27 8.77 -14.31
CA ASN A 120 22.11 9.24 -13.21
C ASN A 120 23.47 8.55 -13.24
N SER A 121 23.52 7.24 -13.48
CA SER A 121 24.76 6.46 -13.64
C SER A 121 25.67 7.04 -14.73
N ILE A 122 25.09 7.41 -15.89
CA ILE A 122 25.78 8.06 -17.01
C ILE A 122 26.32 9.44 -16.58
N SER A 123 25.47 10.31 -16.03
CA SER A 123 25.86 11.66 -15.62
C SER A 123 26.96 11.64 -14.54
N THR A 124 26.85 10.76 -13.54
CA THR A 124 27.90 10.60 -12.51
C THR A 124 29.23 10.18 -13.14
N PHE A 125 29.21 9.26 -14.11
CA PHE A 125 30.44 8.82 -14.78
C PHE A 125 31.04 9.92 -15.66
N GLU A 126 30.20 10.68 -16.38
CA GLU A 126 30.64 11.82 -17.19
C GLU A 126 31.34 12.88 -16.31
N ASN A 127 30.79 13.17 -15.13
CA ASN A 127 31.43 14.08 -14.16
C ASN A 127 32.79 13.54 -13.70
N GLN A 128 32.92 12.24 -13.44
CA GLN A 128 34.19 11.61 -13.04
C GLN A 128 35.23 11.66 -14.17
N VAL A 129 34.81 11.51 -15.43
CA VAL A 129 35.69 11.65 -16.59
C VAL A 129 36.18 13.09 -16.74
N GLN A 130 35.29 14.07 -16.55
CA GLN A 130 35.66 15.48 -16.59
C GLN A 130 36.63 15.85 -15.46
N GLU A 131 36.33 15.41 -14.23
CA GLU A 131 37.19 15.64 -13.07
C GLU A 131 38.59 15.04 -13.27
N LEU A 132 38.69 13.84 -13.88
CA LEU A 132 39.98 13.26 -14.24
C LEU A 132 40.72 14.12 -15.26
N ALA A 133 40.05 14.62 -16.30
CA ALA A 133 40.68 15.48 -17.30
C ALA A 133 41.18 16.80 -16.70
N ASP A 134 40.40 17.42 -15.81
CA ASP A 134 40.77 18.67 -15.12
C ASP A 134 41.97 18.45 -14.18
N ASN A 135 41.98 17.33 -13.44
CA ASN A 135 43.10 16.94 -12.58
C ASN A 135 44.36 16.62 -13.41
N GLU A 136 44.21 15.97 -14.57
CA GLU A 136 45.33 15.69 -15.48
C GLU A 136 45.92 16.99 -16.07
N SER A 137 45.07 17.97 -16.44
CA SER A 137 45.52 19.30 -16.87
C SER A 137 46.30 20.03 -15.77
N THR A 138 45.75 20.02 -14.54
CA THR A 138 46.39 20.64 -13.37
C THR A 138 47.76 19.99 -13.08
N LEU A 139 47.87 18.67 -13.20
CA LEU A 139 49.13 17.97 -13.02
C LEU A 139 50.18 18.39 -14.06
N VAL A 140 49.79 18.59 -15.33
CA VAL A 140 50.70 19.06 -16.39
C VAL A 140 51.21 20.47 -16.09
N GLU A 141 50.35 21.38 -15.64
CA GLU A 141 50.75 22.74 -15.25
C GLU A 141 51.76 22.75 -14.11
N VAL A 142 51.50 21.97 -13.06
CA VAL A 142 52.41 21.87 -11.91
C VAL A 142 53.73 21.19 -12.27
N ILE A 143 53.73 20.21 -13.19
CA ILE A 143 54.97 19.63 -13.73
C ILE A 143 55.78 20.69 -14.49
N ALA A 144 55.13 21.53 -15.29
CA ALA A 144 55.80 22.61 -16.02
C ALA A 144 56.42 23.66 -15.07
N GLU A 145 55.72 24.03 -13.99
CA GLU A 145 56.24 24.91 -12.95
C GLU A 145 57.48 24.31 -12.27
N LEU A 146 57.38 23.05 -11.83
CA LEU A 146 58.49 22.34 -11.19
C LEU A 146 59.70 22.22 -12.13
N ALA A 147 59.46 21.96 -13.42
CA ALA A 147 60.51 21.91 -14.43
C ALA A 147 61.17 23.28 -14.65
N GLY A 148 60.40 24.38 -14.60
CA GLY A 148 60.92 25.75 -14.66
C GLY A 148 61.85 26.08 -13.48
N LEU A 149 61.63 25.44 -12.32
CA LEU A 149 62.44 25.60 -11.11
C LEU A 149 63.64 24.64 -11.04
N ALA A 150 63.84 23.76 -12.03
CA ALA A 150 64.83 22.67 -11.96
C ALA A 150 66.29 23.12 -11.77
N LYS A 151 66.64 24.37 -12.10
CA LYS A 151 67.98 24.94 -11.90
C LYS A 151 68.18 25.64 -10.55
N ARG A 152 67.12 25.81 -9.75
CA ARG A 152 67.17 26.45 -8.43
C ARG A 152 67.51 25.42 -7.33
N ASP A 153 68.00 25.91 -6.19
CA ASP A 153 68.27 25.05 -5.03
C ASP A 153 66.96 24.37 -4.55
N PRO A 154 66.91 23.03 -4.48
CA PRO A 154 65.75 22.28 -3.98
C PRO A 154 65.29 22.66 -2.57
N ARG A 155 66.12 23.33 -1.77
CA ARG A 155 65.79 23.81 -0.42
C ARG A 155 65.05 25.14 -0.40
N THR A 156 64.90 25.81 -1.54
CA THR A 156 64.11 27.04 -1.63
C THR A 156 62.64 26.79 -1.32
N ALA A 157 61.98 27.76 -0.67
CA ALA A 157 60.56 27.66 -0.34
C ALA A 157 59.67 27.44 -1.59
N GLU A 158 60.02 28.09 -2.70
CA GLU A 158 59.33 27.94 -3.99
C GLU A 158 59.42 26.50 -4.54
N HIS A 159 60.61 25.90 -4.53
CA HIS A 159 60.79 24.52 -4.99
C HIS A 159 60.07 23.52 -4.08
N GLN A 160 60.06 23.75 -2.77
CA GLN A 160 59.30 22.92 -1.83
C GLN A 160 57.79 23.04 -2.02
N ALA A 161 57.27 24.25 -2.26
CA ALA A 161 55.86 24.49 -2.56
C ALA A 161 55.41 23.83 -3.88
N ALA A 162 56.20 23.94 -4.94
CA ALA A 162 55.92 23.28 -6.22
C ALA A 162 55.92 21.75 -6.07
N ARG A 163 56.84 21.17 -5.28
CA ARG A 163 56.87 19.72 -5.02
C ARG A 163 55.68 19.23 -4.20
N ALA A 164 55.20 20.02 -3.25
CA ALA A 164 53.98 19.73 -2.50
C ALA A 164 52.75 19.72 -3.41
N SER A 165 52.62 20.76 -4.25
CA SER A 165 51.55 20.87 -5.25
C SER A 165 51.58 19.71 -6.24
N TYR A 166 52.76 19.28 -6.69
CA TYR A 166 52.90 18.11 -7.57
C TYR A 166 52.38 16.84 -6.90
N THR A 167 52.77 16.62 -5.64
CA THR A 167 52.36 15.43 -4.88
C THR A 167 50.84 15.40 -4.69
N GLN A 168 50.23 16.56 -4.41
CA GLN A 168 48.79 16.72 -4.30
C GLN A 168 48.08 16.44 -5.63
N ALA A 169 48.49 17.10 -6.72
CA ALA A 169 47.88 16.93 -8.04
C ALA A 169 48.00 15.48 -8.54
N LYS A 170 49.16 14.84 -8.32
CA LYS A 170 49.36 13.42 -8.65
C LYS A 170 48.39 12.52 -7.88
N THR A 171 48.20 12.77 -6.58
CA THR A 171 47.28 11.99 -5.74
C THR A 171 45.83 12.16 -6.21
N GLN A 172 45.44 13.36 -6.61
CA GLN A 172 44.10 13.63 -7.17
C GLN A 172 43.86 12.86 -8.47
N VAL A 173 44.81 12.90 -9.43
CA VAL A 173 44.72 12.11 -10.68
C VAL A 173 44.62 10.61 -10.39
N GLU A 174 45.46 10.07 -9.51
CA GLU A 174 45.42 8.66 -9.14
C GLU A 174 44.09 8.27 -8.49
N THR A 175 43.50 9.17 -7.70
CA THR A 175 42.20 8.96 -7.05
C THR A 175 41.06 8.97 -8.07
N SER A 176 40.97 9.99 -8.93
CA SER A 176 39.92 10.06 -9.96
C SER A 176 40.02 8.92 -10.98
N ARG A 177 41.25 8.51 -11.34
CA ARG A 177 41.48 7.39 -12.29
C ARG A 177 40.95 6.05 -11.78
N ARG A 178 40.87 5.82 -10.46
CA ARG A 178 40.27 4.60 -9.90
C ARG A 178 38.79 4.45 -10.20
N PHE A 179 38.08 5.55 -10.44
CA PHE A 179 36.67 5.55 -10.79
C PHE A 179 36.42 5.41 -12.30
N VAL A 180 37.39 5.85 -13.12
CA VAL A 180 37.32 5.78 -14.59
C VAL A 180 38.03 4.52 -15.12
N THR A 181 37.42 3.36 -14.88
CA THR A 181 37.95 2.07 -15.35
C THR A 181 37.37 1.65 -16.72
N PRO A 182 38.07 0.82 -17.51
CA PRO A 182 37.52 0.28 -18.76
C PRO A 182 36.21 -0.48 -18.58
N HIS A 183 36.09 -1.26 -17.50
CA HIS A 183 34.85 -1.97 -17.17
C HIS A 183 33.70 -1.00 -16.88
N ARG A 184 33.94 0.07 -16.11
CA ARG A 184 32.92 1.07 -15.83
C ARG A 184 32.50 1.78 -17.12
N ARG A 185 33.44 2.12 -18.00
CA ARG A 185 33.15 2.70 -19.32
C ARG A 185 32.24 1.79 -20.15
N GLN A 186 32.53 0.50 -20.22
CA GLN A 186 31.69 -0.46 -20.94
C GLN A 186 30.26 -0.51 -20.38
N ALA A 187 30.10 -0.59 -19.06
CA ALA A 187 28.79 -0.60 -18.42
C ALA A 187 27.96 0.66 -18.74
N ILE A 188 28.63 1.83 -18.86
CA ILE A 188 27.98 3.09 -19.23
C ILE A 188 27.57 3.10 -20.71
N GLU A 189 28.38 2.52 -21.61
CA GLU A 189 27.98 2.34 -23.01
C GLU A 189 26.78 1.39 -23.13
N ASP A 190 26.73 0.31 -22.34
CA ASP A 190 25.57 -0.59 -22.31
C ASP A 190 24.31 0.13 -21.77
N ASP A 191 24.46 0.97 -20.74
CA ASP A 191 23.38 1.84 -20.24
C ASP A 191 22.88 2.81 -21.31
N ARG A 192 23.78 3.46 -22.07
CA ARG A 192 23.46 4.35 -23.19
C ARG A 192 22.72 3.60 -24.30
N ALA A 193 23.22 2.45 -24.71
CA ALA A 193 22.59 1.61 -25.73
C ALA A 193 21.17 1.18 -25.32
N THR A 194 21.01 0.79 -24.05
CA THR A 194 19.73 0.43 -23.45
C THR A 194 18.73 1.60 -23.49
N LEU A 195 19.17 2.80 -23.06
CA LEU A 195 18.34 4.01 -23.11
C LEU A 195 17.98 4.42 -24.55
N ALA A 196 18.90 4.27 -25.50
CA ALA A 196 18.66 4.60 -26.90
C ALA A 196 17.64 3.64 -27.54
N ALA A 197 17.74 2.33 -27.26
CA ALA A 197 16.75 1.34 -27.71
C ALA A 197 15.36 1.63 -27.14
N ASP A 198 15.28 1.95 -25.86
CA ASP A 198 14.04 2.31 -25.17
C ASP A 198 13.45 3.65 -25.68
N ALA A 199 14.30 4.64 -26.00
CA ALA A 199 13.86 5.88 -26.65
C ALA A 199 13.24 5.64 -28.03
N LYS A 200 13.82 4.73 -28.84
CA LYS A 200 13.23 4.32 -30.14
C LYS A 200 11.86 3.68 -29.95
N LYS A 201 11.69 2.81 -28.94
CA LYS A 201 10.38 2.20 -28.63
C LYS A 201 9.35 3.25 -28.22
N ARG A 202 9.73 4.21 -27.36
CA ARG A 202 8.83 5.31 -26.96
C ARG A 202 8.47 6.23 -28.12
N ALA A 203 9.41 6.55 -29.01
CA ALA A 203 9.11 7.33 -30.20
C ALA A 203 8.11 6.61 -31.11
N LYS A 204 8.25 5.28 -31.25
CA LYS A 204 7.38 4.45 -32.09
C LYS A 204 5.97 4.26 -31.50
N HIS A 205 5.86 4.03 -30.19
CA HIS A 205 4.62 3.59 -29.54
C HIS A 205 4.01 4.62 -28.57
N GLY A 206 4.69 5.73 -28.29
CA GLY A 206 4.27 6.70 -27.27
C GLY A 206 2.87 7.26 -27.49
N ALA A 207 2.57 7.69 -28.72
CA ALA A 207 1.23 8.20 -29.06
C ALA A 207 0.12 7.14 -28.89
N GLU A 208 0.41 5.87 -29.23
CA GLU A 208 -0.52 4.75 -29.07
C GLU A 208 -0.76 4.44 -27.59
N ILE A 209 0.31 4.49 -26.76
CA ILE A 209 0.24 4.31 -25.31
C ILE A 209 -0.61 5.42 -24.68
N ASP A 210 -0.36 6.68 -25.04
CA ASP A 210 -1.08 7.81 -24.45
C ASP A 210 -2.54 7.84 -24.87
N ALA A 211 -2.84 7.51 -26.13
CA ALA A 211 -4.21 7.30 -26.59
C ALA A 211 -4.91 6.17 -25.82
N GLY A 212 -4.24 5.03 -25.63
CA GLY A 212 -4.80 3.91 -24.88
C GLY A 212 -5.02 4.20 -23.39
N LYS A 213 -4.20 5.05 -22.76
CA LYS A 213 -4.47 5.57 -21.39
C LYS A 213 -5.74 6.41 -21.34
N GLN A 214 -5.92 7.31 -22.31
CA GLN A 214 -7.14 8.10 -22.39
C GLN A 214 -8.37 7.21 -22.62
N ASP A 215 -8.23 6.21 -23.49
CA ASP A 215 -9.27 5.23 -23.76
C ASP A 215 -9.60 4.37 -22.54
N TRP A 216 -8.61 4.03 -21.71
CA TRP A 216 -8.81 3.38 -20.40
C TRP A 216 -9.69 4.22 -19.48
N PHE A 217 -9.40 5.52 -19.32
CA PHE A 217 -10.23 6.41 -18.49
C PHE A 217 -11.65 6.52 -19.02
N ARG A 218 -11.82 6.63 -20.36
CA ARG A 218 -13.13 6.68 -21.01
C ARG A 218 -13.92 5.38 -20.79
N LEU A 219 -13.26 4.22 -20.90
CA LEU A 219 -13.85 2.92 -20.64
C LEU A 219 -14.32 2.82 -19.18
N CYS A 220 -13.44 3.09 -18.22
CA CYS A 220 -13.78 3.04 -16.80
C CYS A 220 -14.95 3.97 -16.45
N ARG A 221 -15.00 5.17 -17.02
CA ARG A 221 -16.13 6.10 -16.84
C ARG A 221 -17.44 5.51 -17.38
N ALA A 222 -17.42 4.94 -18.58
CA ALA A 222 -18.60 4.33 -19.18
C ALA A 222 -19.12 3.14 -18.35
N LEU A 223 -18.21 2.28 -17.90
CA LEU A 223 -18.53 1.12 -17.08
C LEU A 223 -19.04 1.51 -15.68
N ARG A 224 -18.44 2.52 -15.06
CA ARG A 224 -18.92 3.08 -13.79
C ARG A 224 -20.35 3.60 -13.92
N ASN A 225 -20.63 4.40 -14.97
CA ASN A 225 -21.98 4.90 -15.22
C ASN A 225 -22.99 3.78 -15.43
N ARG A 226 -22.60 2.68 -16.06
CA ARG A 226 -23.45 1.49 -16.22
C ARG A 226 -23.78 0.84 -14.89
N ILE A 227 -22.78 0.67 -14.01
CA ILE A 227 -22.98 0.16 -12.66
C ILE A 227 -23.94 1.06 -11.89
N SER A 228 -23.70 2.38 -11.88
CA SER A 228 -24.58 3.35 -11.22
C SER A 228 -26.01 3.26 -11.74
N LYS A 229 -26.21 3.25 -13.07
CA LYS A 229 -27.55 3.12 -13.65
C LYS A 229 -28.25 1.82 -13.24
N ALA A 230 -27.52 0.70 -13.19
CA ALA A 230 -28.08 -0.57 -12.74
C ALA A 230 -28.53 -0.50 -11.28
N ILE A 231 -27.72 0.09 -10.40
CA ILE A 231 -28.04 0.30 -8.98
C ILE A 231 -29.23 1.25 -8.82
N ASP A 232 -29.20 2.41 -9.47
CA ASP A 232 -30.23 3.45 -9.36
C ASP A 232 -31.60 2.95 -9.85
N SER A 233 -31.59 2.07 -10.86
CA SER A 233 -32.82 1.45 -11.38
C SER A 233 -33.30 0.23 -10.59
N GLY A 234 -32.60 -0.16 -9.53
CA GLY A 234 -32.90 -1.37 -8.75
C GLY A 234 -32.83 -2.66 -9.57
N ALA A 235 -32.05 -2.67 -10.66
CA ALA A 235 -31.97 -3.81 -11.56
C ALA A 235 -31.20 -4.97 -10.91
N ALA A 236 -31.64 -6.20 -11.19
CA ALA A 236 -30.97 -7.38 -10.70
C ALA A 236 -29.58 -7.52 -11.33
N LEU A 237 -28.53 -7.45 -10.51
CA LEU A 237 -27.15 -7.61 -10.97
C LEU A 237 -26.85 -9.07 -11.33
N PRO A 238 -25.95 -9.34 -12.29
CA PRO A 238 -25.59 -10.71 -12.69
C PRO A 238 -25.03 -11.55 -11.53
N PRO A 239 -25.30 -12.87 -11.48
CA PRO A 239 -24.81 -13.73 -10.40
C PRO A 239 -23.28 -13.71 -10.23
N TRP A 240 -22.51 -13.78 -11.32
CA TRP A 240 -21.05 -13.70 -11.26
C TRP A 240 -20.55 -12.42 -10.58
N PHE A 241 -21.32 -11.32 -10.64
CA PHE A 241 -20.98 -10.05 -10.02
C PHE A 241 -21.33 -10.08 -8.53
N THR A 242 -22.57 -10.47 -8.21
CA THR A 242 -23.05 -10.49 -6.83
C THR A 242 -22.33 -11.51 -5.96
N THR A 243 -21.88 -12.63 -6.52
CA THR A 243 -21.11 -13.65 -5.77
C THR A 243 -19.74 -13.14 -5.32
N VAL A 244 -19.16 -12.15 -5.99
CA VAL A 244 -17.81 -11.65 -5.65
C VAL A 244 -17.81 -10.31 -4.94
N LEU A 245 -18.79 -9.45 -5.20
CA LEU A 245 -18.87 -8.10 -4.65
C LEU A 245 -20.10 -7.85 -3.76
N GLY A 246 -21.07 -8.77 -3.77
CA GLY A 246 -22.39 -8.56 -3.16
C GLY A 246 -23.36 -7.79 -4.06
N PRO A 247 -24.65 -7.74 -3.69
CA PRO A 247 -25.70 -7.09 -4.48
C PRO A 247 -25.69 -5.56 -4.37
N THR A 248 -25.14 -5.00 -3.28
CA THR A 248 -25.17 -3.57 -3.00
C THR A 248 -23.82 -3.06 -2.46
N PRO A 249 -23.46 -1.79 -2.72
CA PRO A 249 -22.26 -1.19 -2.17
C PRO A 249 -22.33 -1.05 -0.64
N PRO A 250 -21.32 -1.50 0.13
CA PRO A 250 -21.29 -1.31 1.57
C PRO A 250 -21.16 0.17 1.96
N ALA A 251 -21.98 0.65 2.90
CA ALA A 251 -22.04 2.06 3.29
C ALA A 251 -20.67 2.69 3.65
N ALA A 252 -19.81 1.95 4.37
CA ALA A 252 -18.49 2.44 4.78
C ALA A 252 -17.43 2.40 3.66
N ARG A 253 -17.68 1.75 2.51
CA ARG A 253 -16.69 1.50 1.46
C ARG A 253 -17.24 1.62 0.04
N THR A 254 -18.28 2.45 -0.15
CA THR A 254 -18.98 2.64 -1.43
C THR A 254 -18.02 2.95 -2.57
N GLU A 255 -17.12 3.92 -2.41
CA GLU A 255 -16.20 4.31 -3.48
C GLU A 255 -15.26 3.17 -3.88
N LYS A 256 -14.67 2.49 -2.88
CA LYS A 256 -13.78 1.35 -3.10
C LYS A 256 -14.52 0.22 -3.83
N TRP A 257 -15.74 -0.08 -3.41
CA TRP A 257 -16.59 -1.08 -4.07
C TRP A 257 -16.87 -0.73 -5.53
N VAL A 258 -17.23 0.53 -5.83
CA VAL A 258 -17.52 0.96 -7.21
C VAL A 258 -16.25 0.93 -8.07
N ASN A 259 -15.10 1.30 -7.50
CA ASN A 259 -13.81 1.20 -8.18
C ASN A 259 -13.48 -0.26 -8.54
N THR A 260 -13.60 -1.18 -7.58
CA THR A 260 -13.34 -2.61 -7.80
C THR A 260 -14.32 -3.22 -8.81
N ALA A 261 -15.61 -2.88 -8.72
CA ALA A 261 -16.63 -3.26 -9.70
C ALA A 261 -16.30 -2.78 -11.12
N THR A 262 -15.85 -1.53 -11.25
CA THR A 262 -15.45 -0.93 -12.52
C THR A 262 -14.23 -1.66 -13.11
N LEU A 263 -13.22 -1.95 -12.28
CA LEU A 263 -12.03 -2.67 -12.71
C LEU A 263 -12.34 -4.12 -13.13
N LEU A 264 -13.25 -4.79 -12.42
CA LEU A 264 -13.74 -6.11 -12.79
C LEU A 264 -14.42 -6.08 -14.18
N LEU A 265 -15.32 -5.13 -14.43
CA LEU A 265 -15.92 -4.97 -15.75
C LEU A 265 -14.90 -4.64 -16.84
N ALA A 266 -13.93 -3.79 -16.52
CA ALA A 266 -12.88 -3.42 -17.46
C ALA A 266 -12.00 -4.63 -17.80
N TYR A 267 -11.68 -5.48 -16.82
CA TYR A 267 -10.98 -6.75 -17.04
C TYR A 267 -11.78 -7.66 -17.96
N ARG A 268 -13.06 -7.89 -17.67
CA ARG A 268 -13.94 -8.71 -18.51
C ARG A 268 -14.03 -8.14 -19.94
N ALA A 269 -14.02 -6.81 -20.09
CA ALA A 269 -14.02 -6.15 -21.39
C ALA A 269 -12.70 -6.31 -22.16
N MET A 270 -11.54 -6.19 -21.49
CA MET A 270 -10.22 -6.34 -22.12
C MET A 270 -9.94 -7.77 -22.58
N TYR A 271 -10.45 -8.76 -21.86
CA TYR A 271 -10.19 -10.18 -22.12
C TYR A 271 -11.40 -10.95 -22.63
N GLU A 272 -12.47 -10.24 -23.00
CA GLU A 272 -13.71 -10.80 -23.55
C GLU A 272 -14.26 -11.95 -22.70
N VAL A 273 -14.20 -11.78 -21.38
CA VAL A 273 -14.76 -12.75 -20.44
C VAL A 273 -16.28 -12.66 -20.50
N THR A 274 -16.91 -13.80 -20.79
CA THR A 274 -18.37 -13.97 -20.87
C THR A 274 -18.88 -15.07 -19.94
N ASP A 275 -18.01 -15.60 -19.07
CA ASP A 275 -18.37 -16.63 -18.10
C ASP A 275 -19.46 -16.10 -17.16
N LEU A 276 -20.57 -16.85 -17.07
CA LEU A 276 -21.76 -16.47 -16.30
C LEU A 276 -21.65 -16.78 -14.81
N VAL A 277 -20.65 -17.56 -14.41
CA VAL A 277 -20.46 -18.05 -13.03
C VAL A 277 -19.18 -17.45 -12.45
N VAL A 278 -18.07 -17.53 -13.17
CA VAL A 278 -16.76 -17.07 -12.70
C VAL A 278 -16.52 -15.63 -13.14
N ALA A 279 -16.51 -14.70 -12.19
CA ALA A 279 -16.38 -13.25 -12.46
C ALA A 279 -15.16 -12.87 -13.31
N LEU A 280 -14.01 -13.50 -13.06
CA LEU A 280 -12.76 -13.27 -13.81
C LEU A 280 -12.56 -14.29 -14.96
N GLY A 281 -13.50 -15.23 -15.15
CA GLY A 281 -13.35 -16.33 -16.09
C GLY A 281 -12.26 -17.33 -15.69
N PRO A 282 -11.83 -18.22 -16.62
CA PRO A 282 -10.81 -19.21 -16.33
C PRO A 282 -9.48 -18.55 -15.99
N LYS A 283 -8.83 -19.09 -14.95
CA LYS A 283 -7.51 -18.62 -14.51
C LYS A 283 -6.51 -18.73 -15.67
N PRO A 284 -5.82 -17.63 -16.03
CA PRO A 284 -4.83 -17.67 -17.11
C PRO A 284 -3.67 -18.63 -16.76
N SER A 285 -3.15 -19.34 -17.77
CA SER A 285 -2.05 -20.28 -17.62
C SER A 285 -0.81 -19.62 -17.01
N ARG A 286 -0.11 -20.35 -16.13
CA ARG A 286 1.12 -19.91 -15.45
C ARG A 286 2.33 -19.71 -16.38
N ASN A 287 2.18 -20.00 -17.67
CA ASN A 287 3.25 -19.89 -18.64
C ASN A 287 3.50 -18.41 -18.99
N GLY A 288 4.45 -17.82 -18.26
CA GLY A 288 4.97 -16.47 -18.47
C GLY A 288 4.14 -15.40 -17.76
N ALA A 289 4.83 -14.37 -17.28
CA ALA A 289 4.28 -13.17 -16.65
C ALA A 289 3.39 -12.37 -17.61
N SER A 290 2.31 -12.93 -18.13
CA SER A 290 1.40 -12.27 -19.05
C SER A 290 0.65 -11.15 -18.34
N LEU A 291 0.29 -10.08 -19.06
CA LEU A 291 -0.46 -8.95 -18.49
C LEU A 291 -1.78 -9.41 -17.89
N ARG A 292 -2.41 -10.40 -18.52
CA ARG A 292 -3.66 -11.01 -18.04
C ARG A 292 -3.48 -11.68 -16.69
N HIS A 293 -2.36 -12.37 -16.47
CA HIS A 293 -2.10 -13.07 -15.22
C HIS A 293 -1.91 -12.10 -14.06
N THR A 294 -1.06 -11.07 -14.23
CA THR A 294 -0.85 -10.04 -13.20
C THR A 294 -2.15 -9.33 -12.81
N LEU A 295 -2.93 -8.86 -13.80
CA LEU A 295 -4.22 -8.21 -13.52
C LEU A 295 -5.25 -9.16 -12.91
N TYR A 296 -5.22 -10.44 -13.26
CA TYR A 296 -6.09 -11.45 -12.65
C TYR A 296 -5.77 -11.62 -11.16
N GLU A 297 -4.49 -11.74 -10.80
CA GLU A 297 -4.07 -11.92 -9.41
C GLU A 297 -4.36 -10.68 -8.56
N GLU A 298 -4.04 -9.48 -9.06
CA GLU A 298 -4.36 -8.21 -8.39
C GLU A 298 -5.87 -8.08 -8.10
N LEU A 299 -6.71 -8.39 -9.09
CA LEU A 299 -8.16 -8.34 -8.92
C LEU A 299 -8.69 -9.46 -8.05
N GLU A 300 -8.13 -10.67 -8.13
CA GLU A 300 -8.52 -11.79 -7.27
C GLU A 300 -8.30 -11.43 -5.80
N ASP A 301 -7.13 -10.88 -5.47
CA ASP A 301 -6.81 -10.46 -4.10
C ASP A 301 -7.71 -9.33 -3.60
N GLU A 302 -8.00 -8.35 -4.44
CA GLU A 302 -8.92 -7.27 -4.10
C GLU A 302 -10.35 -7.79 -3.88
N LEU A 303 -10.84 -8.70 -4.73
CA LEU A 303 -12.17 -9.31 -4.60
C LEU A 303 -12.30 -10.22 -3.37
N ARG A 304 -11.21 -10.86 -2.93
CA ARG A 304 -11.22 -11.67 -1.68
C ARG A 304 -11.61 -10.85 -0.47
N THR A 305 -11.35 -9.54 -0.46
CA THR A 305 -11.73 -8.66 0.65
C THR A 305 -13.24 -8.53 0.83
N TYR A 306 -14.03 -8.83 -0.22
CA TYR A 306 -15.49 -8.77 -0.21
C TYR A 306 -16.15 -10.13 0.04
N ARG A 307 -15.45 -11.25 -0.21
CA ARG A 307 -15.97 -12.61 0.04
C ARG A 307 -15.85 -13.09 1.49
N ARG A 308 -15.06 -12.41 2.33
CA ARG A 308 -14.82 -12.77 3.74
C ARG A 308 -15.84 -12.14 4.71
N ARG A 309 -17.04 -11.84 4.22
CA ARG A 309 -18.18 -11.36 4.99
C ARG A 309 -19.38 -12.20 4.59
#